data_AF-A0A7X1L9F2-F1
#
_entry.id   AF-A0A7X1L9F2-F1
#
_cell.length_a   1.000
_cell.length_b   1.000
_cell.length_c   1.000
_cell.angle_alpha   90.00
_cell.angle_beta   90.00
_cell.angle_gamma   90.00
#
_symmetry.space_group_name_H-M   'P 1'
#
loop_
_entity.id
_entity.type
_entity.pdbx_description
1 polymer ?
#
loop_
_entity_poly.entity_id
_entity_poly.type
_entity_poly.pdbx_seq_one_letter_code
_entity_poly.pdbx_strand_id
1 'polypeptide(L)'
;MAPCGLYCGTCGVYIANRDKNEKFRAVMGGLYGTKPEETSCSGCMQPDPPKDLYVYCKMCKIRDCVKSKGFYSCHQCDEWPCDEIEKFGLETGKRVMMRTIPVWREKVAELGDEKGSVEWARSECERYHCSSCGYPLFRGAQRCRQCKKEVADELDGSL
;
A
#
# COMPACT_ATOMS: atom_id res chain seq x y z
N MET A 1 -3.57 -7.10 -5.38
CA MET A 1 -2.41 -6.50 -4.66
C MET A 1 -2.15 -5.11 -5.21
N ALA A 2 -1.50 -4.20 -4.48
CA ALA A 2 -1.05 -2.92 -5.06
C ALA A 2 0.23 -3.18 -5.86
N PRO A 3 0.27 -2.86 -7.16
CA PRO A 3 1.37 -3.31 -8.02
C PRO A 3 2.66 -2.53 -7.75
N CYS A 4 2.56 -1.34 -7.16
CA CYS A 4 3.69 -0.48 -6.85
C CYS A 4 4.38 -0.83 -5.51
N GLY A 5 3.90 -1.85 -4.80
CA GLY A 5 4.45 -2.25 -3.50
C GLY A 5 3.77 -1.61 -2.28
N LEU A 6 2.87 -0.64 -2.47
CA LEU A 6 2.06 -0.06 -1.39
C LEU A 6 0.96 -1.03 -0.91
N TYR A 7 1.35 -2.14 -0.30
CA TYR A 7 0.52 -3.31 -0.04
C TYR A 7 -0.87 -2.95 0.51
N CYS A 8 -1.93 -3.54 -0.07
CA CYS A 8 -3.30 -3.21 0.27
C CYS A 8 -3.65 -3.61 1.71
N GLY A 9 -3.07 -4.69 2.24
CA GLY A 9 -3.35 -5.15 3.61
C GLY A 9 -2.88 -4.17 4.70
N THR A 10 -2.06 -3.18 4.34
CA THR A 10 -1.58 -2.12 5.23
C THR A 10 -2.07 -0.73 4.79
N CYS A 11 -2.93 -0.65 3.77
CA CYS A 11 -3.53 0.58 3.28
C CYS A 11 -4.75 0.96 4.14
N GLY A 12 -4.73 2.15 4.74
CA GLY A 12 -5.83 2.62 5.60
C GLY A 12 -7.19 2.63 4.92
N VAL A 13 -7.29 3.07 3.66
CA VAL A 13 -8.55 3.10 2.89
C VAL A 13 -9.11 1.69 2.67
N TYR A 14 -8.26 0.74 2.28
CA TYR A 14 -8.68 -0.64 2.06
C TYR A 14 -9.11 -1.30 3.38
N ILE A 15 -8.33 -1.13 4.44
CA ILE A 15 -8.63 -1.67 5.78
C ILE A 15 -9.96 -1.11 6.28
N ALA A 16 -10.18 0.21 6.15
CA ALA A 16 -11.42 0.86 6.58
C ALA A 16 -12.65 0.26 5.91
N ASN A 17 -12.57 0.01 4.59
CA ASN A 17 -13.67 -0.59 3.84
C ASN A 17 -13.87 -2.08 4.18
N ARG A 18 -12.79 -2.87 4.20
CA ARG A 18 -12.80 -4.31 4.55
C ARG A 18 -13.44 -4.54 5.91
N ASP A 19 -13.08 -3.72 6.90
CA ASP A 19 -13.53 -3.85 8.28
C ASP A 19 -14.88 -3.14 8.54
N LYS A 20 -15.50 -2.54 7.51
CA LYS A 20 -16.72 -1.73 7.63
C LYS A 20 -16.60 -0.63 8.70
N ASN A 21 -15.42 -0.02 8.80
CA ASN A 21 -15.08 0.95 9.83
C ASN A 21 -15.30 2.38 9.32
N GLU A 22 -16.53 2.86 9.44
CA GLU A 22 -16.96 4.18 8.98
C GLU A 22 -16.17 5.33 9.60
N LYS A 23 -15.86 5.23 10.89
CA LYS A 23 -15.05 6.24 11.59
C LYS A 23 -13.65 6.33 10.99
N PHE A 24 -13.01 5.19 10.74
CA PHE A 24 -11.68 5.18 10.13
C PHE A 24 -11.70 5.62 8.67
N ARG A 25 -12.76 5.25 7.93
CA ARG A 25 -12.99 5.73 6.56
C ARG A 25 -13.08 7.26 6.50
N ALA A 26 -13.82 7.88 7.42
CA ALA A 26 -13.92 9.33 7.52
C ALA A 26 -12.57 9.99 7.84
N VAL A 27 -11.75 9.38 8.72
CA VAL A 27 -10.39 9.88 9.01
C VAL A 27 -9.50 9.82 7.77
N MET A 28 -9.53 8.72 7.00
CA MET A 28 -8.78 8.62 5.75
C MET A 28 -9.28 9.63 4.70
N GLY A 29 -10.60 9.83 4.60
CA GLY A 29 -11.19 10.83 3.71
C GLY A 29 -10.73 12.24 4.06
N GLY A 30 -10.74 12.60 5.35
CA GLY A 30 -10.24 13.88 5.83
C GLY A 30 -8.74 14.09 5.56
N LEU A 31 -7.92 13.04 5.74
CA LEU A 31 -6.48 13.09 5.48
C LEU A 31 -6.16 13.40 4.01
N TYR A 32 -6.93 12.81 3.10
CA TYR A 32 -6.69 12.91 1.66
C TYR A 32 -7.61 13.90 0.93
N GLY A 33 -8.51 14.57 1.66
CA GLY A 33 -9.48 15.51 1.07
C GLY A 33 -10.54 14.85 0.19
N THR A 34 -10.88 13.59 0.43
CA THR A 34 -11.86 12.82 -0.35
C THR A 34 -13.16 12.59 0.41
N LYS A 35 -14.29 12.60 -0.30
CA LYS A 35 -15.61 12.32 0.33
C LYS A 35 -15.72 10.86 0.77
N PRO A 36 -16.61 10.51 1.71
CA PRO A 36 -16.79 9.11 2.14
C PRO A 36 -17.06 8.14 0.98
N GLU A 37 -17.84 8.54 -0.01
CA GLU A 37 -18.20 7.74 -1.19
C GLU A 37 -17.00 7.54 -2.14
N GLU A 38 -16.05 8.48 -2.11
CA GLU A 38 -14.80 8.44 -2.88
C GLU A 38 -13.69 7.71 -2.11
N THR A 39 -13.89 7.44 -0.82
CA THR A 39 -12.94 6.82 0.12
C THR A 39 -13.30 5.36 0.39
N SER A 40 -13.60 4.62 -0.67
CA SER A 40 -13.87 3.18 -0.63
C SER A 40 -12.92 2.43 -1.57
N CYS A 41 -12.57 1.18 -1.24
CA CYS A 41 -11.65 0.39 -2.07
C CYS A 41 -11.76 -1.10 -1.77
N SER A 42 -11.80 -1.92 -2.83
CA SER A 42 -11.70 -3.38 -2.76
C SER A 42 -10.37 -3.93 -3.31
N GLY A 43 -9.38 -3.05 -3.56
CA GLY A 43 -8.02 -3.40 -3.97
C GLY A 43 -7.62 -2.81 -5.33
N CYS A 44 -6.33 -2.55 -5.53
CA CYS A 44 -5.86 -1.80 -6.70
C CYS A 44 -5.99 -2.58 -8.04
N MET A 45 -5.52 -3.83 -8.08
CA MET A 45 -5.51 -4.69 -9.27
C MET A 45 -6.77 -5.56 -9.38
N GLN A 46 -7.96 -4.96 -9.21
CA GLN A 46 -9.22 -5.64 -9.53
C GLN A 46 -9.35 -5.88 -11.04
N PRO A 47 -10.09 -6.93 -11.46
CA PRO A 47 -10.51 -7.09 -12.84
C PRO A 47 -11.24 -5.84 -13.36
N ASP A 48 -11.13 -5.56 -14.65
CA ASP A 48 -11.84 -4.44 -15.26
C ASP A 48 -13.25 -4.86 -15.71
N PRO A 49 -14.27 -4.02 -15.51
CA PRO A 49 -14.23 -2.76 -14.75
C PRO A 49 -14.12 -3.04 -13.24
N PRO A 50 -13.35 -2.23 -12.47
CA PRO A 50 -13.22 -2.42 -11.03
C PRO A 50 -14.55 -2.15 -10.33
N LYS A 51 -14.95 -3.04 -9.42
CA LYS A 51 -16.20 -2.91 -8.66
C LYS A 51 -16.18 -1.70 -7.72
N ASP A 52 -15.08 -1.52 -7.00
CA ASP A 52 -14.94 -0.47 -5.99
C ASP A 52 -13.46 -0.08 -5.85
N LEU A 53 -13.12 1.12 -6.29
CA LEU A 53 -11.74 1.60 -6.33
C LEU A 53 -11.66 3.01 -5.77
N TYR A 54 -10.66 3.24 -4.92
CA TYR A 54 -10.40 4.54 -4.33
C TYR A 54 -10.15 5.58 -5.44
N VAL A 55 -10.65 6.80 -5.27
CA VAL A 55 -10.62 7.83 -6.32
C VAL A 55 -9.21 8.10 -6.85
N TYR A 56 -8.20 8.19 -5.98
CA TYR A 56 -6.81 8.36 -6.42
C TYR A 56 -6.26 7.12 -7.13
N CYS A 57 -6.73 5.92 -6.78
CA CYS A 57 -6.33 4.71 -7.49
C CYS A 57 -6.98 4.58 -8.88
N LYS A 58 -8.10 5.27 -9.13
CA LYS A 58 -8.72 5.35 -10.48
C LYS A 58 -7.90 6.17 -11.47
N MET A 59 -7.09 7.11 -10.99
CA MET A 59 -6.25 8.01 -11.79
C MET A 59 -4.74 7.73 -11.64
N CYS A 60 -4.39 6.55 -11.12
CA CYS A 60 -3.02 6.20 -10.80
C CYS A 60 -2.25 5.73 -12.05
N LYS A 61 -1.35 6.56 -12.56
CA LYS A 61 -0.49 6.25 -13.73
C LYS A 61 0.36 5.00 -13.54
N ILE A 62 0.84 4.72 -12.32
CA ILE A 62 1.63 3.51 -12.04
C ILE A 62 0.79 2.25 -12.26
N ARG A 63 -0.49 2.28 -11.86
CA ARG A 63 -1.42 1.16 -12.09
C ARG A 63 -1.65 0.94 -13.59
N ASP A 64 -1.87 2.02 -14.33
CA ASP A 64 -2.10 1.94 -15.77
C ASP A 64 -0.86 1.45 -16.52
N CYS A 65 0.33 1.91 -16.12
CA CYS A 65 1.61 1.45 -16.65
C CYS A 65 1.84 -0.05 -16.42
N VAL A 66 1.58 -0.54 -15.21
CA VAL A 66 1.71 -1.97 -14.90
C VAL A 66 0.75 -2.81 -15.75
N LYS A 67 -0.51 -2.36 -15.89
CA LYS A 67 -1.50 -3.02 -16.76
C LYS A 67 -1.08 -3.02 -18.23
N SER A 68 -0.63 -1.89 -18.76
CA SER A 68 -0.24 -1.77 -20.17
C SER A 68 0.97 -2.63 -20.53
N LYS A 69 1.88 -2.86 -19.57
CA LYS A 69 3.05 -3.74 -19.74
C LYS A 69 2.70 -5.23 -19.52
N GLY A 70 1.46 -5.56 -19.14
CA GLY A 70 1.07 -6.94 -18.81
C GLY A 70 1.72 -7.46 -17.51
N PHE A 71 2.23 -6.56 -16.68
CA PHE A 71 2.83 -6.90 -15.39
C PHE A 71 1.75 -7.01 -14.30
N TYR A 72 2.05 -7.77 -13.26
CA TYR A 72 1.25 -7.78 -12.03
C TYR A 72 1.84 -6.89 -10.94
N SER A 73 3.11 -6.51 -11.05
CA SER A 73 3.78 -5.60 -10.11
C SER A 73 5.02 -4.95 -10.72
N CYS A 74 5.39 -3.79 -10.19
CA CYS A 74 6.59 -3.04 -10.57
C CYS A 74 7.90 -3.82 -10.32
N HIS A 75 7.88 -4.88 -9.51
CA HIS A 75 9.08 -5.71 -9.31
C HIS A 75 9.55 -6.37 -10.64
N GLN A 76 8.65 -6.57 -11.61
CA GLN A 76 8.96 -7.09 -12.96
C GLN A 76 9.55 -6.03 -13.91
N CYS A 77 9.60 -4.76 -13.50
CA CYS A 77 10.01 -3.67 -14.39
C CYS A 77 11.53 -3.48 -14.38
N ASP A 78 12.22 -3.87 -15.45
CA ASP A 78 13.68 -3.76 -15.55
C ASP A 78 14.22 -2.33 -15.37
N GLU A 79 13.41 -1.32 -15.68
CA GLU A 79 13.72 0.11 -15.51
C GLU A 79 13.63 0.61 -14.06
N TRP A 80 13.46 -0.26 -13.06
CA TRP A 80 13.28 0.16 -11.66
C TRP A 80 14.57 0.69 -11.01
N PRO A 81 14.51 1.81 -10.26
CA PRO A 81 13.37 2.72 -10.11
C PRO A 81 13.19 3.57 -11.38
N CYS A 82 11.97 3.62 -11.92
CA CYS A 82 11.69 4.38 -13.14
C CYS A 82 11.11 5.76 -12.84
N ASP A 83 11.07 6.62 -13.86
CA ASP A 83 10.54 7.99 -13.77
C ASP A 83 9.18 8.13 -13.07
N GLU A 84 8.23 7.21 -13.32
CA GLU A 84 6.90 7.24 -12.70
C GLU A 84 6.97 7.06 -11.17
N ILE A 85 7.97 6.32 -10.68
CA ILE A 85 8.23 6.10 -9.25
C ILE A 85 9.02 7.27 -8.67
N GLU A 86 10.02 7.75 -9.39
CA GLU A 86 10.84 8.89 -8.94
C GLU A 86 10.02 10.18 -8.82
N LYS A 87 9.04 10.38 -9.71
CA LYS A 87 8.15 11.56 -9.73
C LYS A 87 6.88 11.38 -8.90
N PHE A 88 6.76 10.31 -8.11
CA PHE A 88 5.57 10.06 -7.31
C PHE A 88 5.39 11.13 -6.23
N GLY A 89 4.27 11.85 -6.26
CA GLY A 89 4.06 13.07 -5.49
C GLY A 89 3.82 12.90 -3.98
N LEU A 90 3.78 11.67 -3.45
CA LEU A 90 3.68 11.43 -2.01
C LEU A 90 4.98 10.79 -1.51
N GLU A 91 5.84 11.59 -0.88
CA GLU A 91 7.18 11.18 -0.42
C GLU A 91 7.16 9.94 0.48
N THR A 92 6.21 9.86 1.42
CA THR A 92 6.03 8.65 2.25
C THR A 92 5.75 7.42 1.40
N GLY A 93 4.88 7.55 0.40
CA GLY A 93 4.58 6.46 -0.52
C GLY A 93 5.79 6.09 -1.37
N LYS A 94 6.51 7.07 -1.91
CA LYS A 94 7.75 6.86 -2.67
C LYS A 94 8.79 6.10 -1.85
N ARG A 95 9.03 6.51 -0.59
CA ARG A 95 9.95 5.83 0.33
C ARG A 95 9.59 4.35 0.55
N VAL A 96 8.29 4.07 0.75
CA VAL A 96 7.82 2.69 0.92
C VAL A 96 8.00 1.89 -0.37
N MET A 97 7.65 2.45 -1.53
CA MET A 97 7.83 1.80 -2.83
C MET A 97 9.31 1.46 -3.07
N MET A 98 10.22 2.42 -2.82
CA MET A 98 11.68 2.25 -2.95
C MET A 98 12.24 1.16 -2.04
N ARG A 99 11.69 0.99 -0.83
CA ARG A 99 12.08 -0.10 0.07
C ARG A 99 11.53 -1.45 -0.39
N THR A 100 10.24 -1.49 -0.71
CA THR A 100 9.49 -2.76 -0.71
C THR A 100 9.57 -3.50 -2.04
N ILE A 101 9.73 -2.80 -3.17
CA ILE A 101 9.87 -3.47 -4.48
C ILE A 101 11.17 -4.28 -4.58
N PRO A 102 12.34 -3.79 -4.13
CA PRO A 102 13.53 -4.64 -4.03
C PRO A 102 13.32 -5.90 -3.18
N VAL A 103 12.64 -5.79 -2.03
CA VAL A 103 12.29 -6.95 -1.20
C VAL A 103 11.37 -7.93 -1.96
N TRP A 104 10.42 -7.42 -2.74
CA TRP A 104 9.58 -8.27 -3.58
C TRP A 104 10.42 -9.02 -4.62
N ARG A 105 11.37 -8.35 -5.28
CA ARG A 105 12.30 -8.99 -6.23
C ARG A 105 13.09 -10.11 -5.59
N GLU A 106 13.65 -9.86 -4.41
CA GLU A 106 14.41 -10.87 -3.66
C GLU A 106 13.56 -12.10 -3.37
N LYS A 107 12.33 -11.90 -2.87
CA LYS A 107 11.42 -13.00 -2.55
C LYS A 107 10.97 -13.79 -3.78
N VAL A 108 10.72 -13.11 -4.90
CA VAL A 108 10.37 -13.77 -6.17
C VAL A 108 11.56 -14.51 -6.76
N ALA A 109 12.77 -13.96 -6.68
CA ALA A 109 13.99 -14.64 -7.12
C ALA A 109 14.27 -15.91 -6.30
N GLU A 110 13.98 -15.89 -4.99
CA GLU A 110 14.18 -17.02 -4.08
C GLU A 110 13.10 -18.10 -4.22
N LEU A 111 11.83 -17.69 -4.35
CA LEU A 111 10.68 -18.59 -4.16
C LEU A 111 9.79 -18.76 -5.41
N GLY A 112 10.08 -18.03 -6.48
CA GLY A 112 9.23 -17.90 -7.66
C GLY A 112 8.10 -16.88 -7.49
N ASP A 113 7.41 -16.54 -8.58
CA ASP A 113 6.42 -15.46 -8.64
C ASP A 113 5.32 -15.56 -7.56
N GLU A 114 4.63 -16.69 -7.50
CA GLU A 114 3.46 -16.87 -6.63
C GLU A 114 3.87 -16.86 -5.15
N LYS A 115 4.77 -17.76 -4.75
CA LYS A 115 5.22 -17.89 -3.36
C LYS A 115 5.98 -16.65 -2.91
N GLY A 116 6.84 -16.10 -3.76
CA GLY A 116 7.59 -14.87 -3.48
C GLY A 116 6.67 -13.68 -3.23
N SER A 117 5.60 -13.54 -4.02
CA SER A 117 4.60 -12.49 -3.81
C SER A 117 3.81 -12.67 -2.52
N VAL A 118 3.51 -13.91 -2.12
CA VAL A 118 2.85 -14.21 -0.84
C VAL A 118 3.77 -13.89 0.34
N GLU A 119 5.04 -14.30 0.28
CA GLU A 119 6.02 -14.01 1.35
C GLU A 119 6.33 -12.51 1.45
N TRP A 120 6.43 -11.81 0.32
CA TRP A 120 6.55 -10.36 0.31
C TRP A 120 5.33 -9.68 0.97
N ALA A 121 4.13 -10.12 0.64
CA ALA A 121 2.91 -9.58 1.26
C ALA A 121 2.88 -9.85 2.78
N ARG A 122 3.37 -11.01 3.22
CA ARG A 122 3.49 -11.36 4.64
C ARG A 122 4.50 -10.46 5.34
N SER A 123 5.68 -10.23 4.76
CA SER A 123 6.69 -9.36 5.38
C SER A 123 6.21 -7.91 5.50
N GLU A 124 5.47 -7.41 4.51
CA GLU A 124 4.83 -6.10 4.61
C GLU A 124 3.75 -6.10 5.71
N CYS A 125 2.92 -7.13 5.86
CA CYS A 125 2.01 -7.23 7.00
C CYS A 125 2.73 -7.21 8.35
N GLU A 126 3.79 -8.00 8.50
CA GLU A 126 4.57 -8.12 9.74
C GLU A 126 5.16 -6.77 10.15
N ARG A 127 5.69 -6.00 9.19
CA ARG A 127 6.27 -4.66 9.43
C ARG A 127 5.30 -3.72 10.15
N TYR A 128 4.03 -3.65 9.73
CA TYR A 128 3.07 -2.71 10.32
C TYR A 128 2.36 -3.30 11.55
N HIS A 129 3.15 -3.70 12.54
CA HIS A 129 2.68 -3.98 13.90
C HIS A 129 3.38 -3.06 14.88
N CYS A 130 2.70 -2.72 15.97
CA CYS A 130 3.32 -1.93 17.02
C CYS A 130 4.47 -2.71 17.67
N SER A 131 5.67 -2.16 17.62
CA SER A 131 6.88 -2.76 18.24
C SER A 131 6.77 -2.98 19.75
N SER A 132 5.85 -2.31 20.44
CA SER A 132 5.66 -2.43 21.90
C SER A 132 4.61 -3.46 22.31
N CYS A 133 3.52 -3.63 21.53
CA CYS A 133 2.41 -4.49 21.94
C CYS A 133 1.91 -5.44 20.86
N GLY A 134 2.54 -5.46 19.68
CA GLY A 134 2.18 -6.32 18.56
C GLY A 134 0.84 -5.98 17.91
N TYR A 135 0.22 -4.85 18.23
CA TYR A 135 -1.07 -4.49 17.65
C TYR A 135 -0.94 -4.16 16.15
N PRO A 136 -1.79 -4.70 15.25
CA PRO A 136 -1.75 -4.38 13.83
C PRO A 136 -2.04 -2.90 13.54
N LEU A 137 -1.23 -2.30 12.68
CA LEU A 137 -1.30 -0.90 12.29
C LEU A 137 -1.44 -0.76 10.76
N PHE A 138 -1.67 0.46 10.31
CA PHE A 138 -1.70 0.80 8.90
C PHE A 138 -0.49 1.69 8.54
N ARG A 139 -0.13 1.72 7.27
CA ARG A 139 0.92 2.59 6.76
C ARG A 139 0.55 4.06 7.01
N GLY A 140 1.44 4.81 7.65
CA GLY A 140 1.19 6.20 8.05
C GLY A 140 0.64 6.37 9.47
N ALA A 141 0.50 5.29 10.25
CA ALA A 141 0.08 5.39 11.64
C ALA A 141 1.07 6.25 12.45
N GLN A 142 0.57 7.29 13.13
CA GLN A 142 1.39 8.15 13.99
C GLN A 142 1.64 7.51 15.35
N ARG A 143 0.58 6.96 15.94
CA ARG A 143 0.56 6.38 17.29
C ARG A 143 -0.23 5.08 17.31
N CYS A 144 0.23 4.11 18.09
CA CYS A 144 -0.50 2.87 18.31
C CYS A 144 -1.83 3.12 19.03
N ARG A 145 -2.95 2.71 18.43
CA ARG A 145 -4.28 2.92 19.03
C ARG A 145 -4.50 2.14 20.33
N GLN A 146 -3.78 1.02 20.51
CA GLN A 146 -3.87 0.15 21.67
C GLN A 146 -2.99 0.65 22.83
N CYS A 147 -1.66 0.64 22.68
CA CYS A 147 -0.72 0.95 23.77
C CYS A 147 -0.22 2.39 23.79
N LYS A 148 -0.65 3.22 22.83
CA LYS A 148 -0.34 4.66 22.78
C LYS A 148 1.11 5.03 22.50
N LYS A 149 2.00 4.08 22.22
CA LYS A 149 3.37 4.35 21.75
C LYS A 149 3.36 5.14 20.43
N GLU A 150 4.20 6.16 20.32
CA GLU A 150 4.51 6.84 19.07
C GLU A 150 5.27 5.90 18.14
N VAL A 151 4.83 5.79 16.89
CA VAL A 151 5.34 4.81 15.91
C VAL A 151 5.67 5.46 14.57
N ALA A 152 5.45 6.76 14.38
CA ALA A 152 5.66 7.45 13.10
C ALA A 152 7.09 7.27 12.55
N ASP A 153 8.09 7.43 13.42
CA ASP A 153 9.52 7.29 13.07
C ASP A 153 9.92 5.83 12.83
N GLU A 154 9.23 4.89 13.48
CA GLU A 154 9.45 3.45 13.29
C GLU A 154 8.75 2.94 12.02
N LEU A 155 7.61 3.55 11.66
CA LEU A 155 6.66 3.08 10.67
C LEU A 155 6.22 4.18 9.70
N ASP A 156 7.01 4.46 8.66
CA ASP A 156 6.65 5.20 7.43
C ASP A 156 5.56 6.28 7.62
N GLY A 157 5.62 7.04 8.71
CA GLY A 157 4.52 7.87 9.21
C GLY A 157 4.95 9.31 9.37
N SER A 158 6.25 9.53 9.53
CA SER A 158 6.87 10.84 9.39
C SER A 158 6.77 11.29 7.92
N LEU A 159 6.25 12.50 7.71
CA LEU A 159 6.15 13.17 6.41
C LEU A 159 7.55 13.58 5.92
#